data_AF-A0A1E4GPU6-F1
#
_entry.id   AF-A0A1E4GPU6-F1
#
_cell.length_a   1.000
_cell.length_b   1.000
_cell.length_c   1.000
_cell.angle_alpha   90.00
_cell.angle_beta   90.00
_cell.angle_gamma   90.00
#
_symmetry.space_group_name_H-M   'P 1'
#
loop_
_entity.id
_entity.type
_entity.pdbx_description
1 polymer ?
#
loop_
_entity_poly.entity_id
_entity_poly.type
_entity_poly.pdbx_seq_one_letter_code
_entity_poly.pdbx_strand_id
1 'polypeptide(L)'
;MAAVSRRTLLAGASAAAAARPVGAAPLQLPAGSSSPDPTKPYRALLHLDARISRLRRRWARLEAYIEDQPSQPGRMLAGAQELRDIDGMLELLLEQRAALLEALPKQGATSLEEVIARLAVAEQLIWTDDHLQAQAMIAGSRRDLTALLGERRPPAR
;
A
#
# COMPACT_ATOMS: atom_id res chain seq x y z
N MET A 1 14.01 29.16 -19.99
CA MET A 1 14.68 28.32 -18.97
C MET A 1 13.84 27.06 -18.80
N ALA A 2 14.33 25.92 -19.28
CA ALA A 2 13.59 24.66 -19.25
C ALA A 2 13.62 24.06 -17.84
N ALA A 3 12.45 23.84 -17.24
CA ALA A 3 12.31 23.14 -15.97
C ALA A 3 12.31 21.63 -16.25
N VAL A 4 13.40 20.96 -15.87
CA VAL A 4 13.54 19.51 -15.96
C VAL A 4 12.62 18.85 -14.94
N SER A 5 11.71 18.01 -15.44
CA SER A 5 10.79 17.18 -14.66
C SER A 5 11.57 16.11 -13.89
N ARG A 6 11.53 16.18 -12.55
CA ARG A 6 12.21 15.25 -11.62
C ARG A 6 11.46 13.92 -11.49
N ARG A 7 11.09 13.31 -12.60
CA ARG A 7 10.35 12.03 -12.64
C ARG A 7 11.22 10.86 -13.07
N THR A 8 12.51 10.96 -12.78
CA THR A 8 13.55 9.96 -13.06
C THR A 8 14.50 9.94 -11.88
N LEU A 9 15.01 8.74 -11.52
CA LEU A 9 15.55 8.34 -10.21
C LEU A 9 14.40 7.84 -9.32
N LEU A 10 14.10 6.53 -9.27
CA LEU A 10 15.00 5.54 -8.68
C LEU A 10 14.87 4.19 -9.40
N ALA A 11 15.91 3.85 -10.15
CA ALA A 11 16.21 2.49 -10.58
C ALA A 11 17.43 2.02 -9.77
N GLY A 12 17.31 0.83 -9.18
CA GLY A 12 18.43 -0.06 -8.87
C GLY A 12 19.22 0.20 -7.59
N ALA A 13 19.14 -0.75 -6.65
CA ALA A 13 20.33 -1.32 -6.00
C ALA A 13 19.97 -2.64 -5.32
N SER A 14 20.59 -3.73 -5.78
CA SER A 14 20.50 -5.07 -5.21
C SER A 14 21.39 -5.25 -3.97
N ALA A 15 20.88 -6.10 -3.07
CA ALA A 15 21.56 -7.06 -2.18
C ALA A 15 22.87 -6.68 -1.45
N ALA A 16 22.78 -6.72 -0.12
CA ALA A 16 23.88 -7.22 0.72
C ALA A 16 23.29 -8.00 1.91
N ALA A 17 23.54 -9.32 1.91
CA ALA A 17 23.29 -10.20 3.05
C ALA A 17 24.36 -9.98 4.13
N ALA A 18 23.96 -9.89 5.40
CA ALA A 18 24.91 -9.96 6.50
C ALA A 18 24.32 -10.63 7.76
N ALA A 19 24.94 -11.76 8.09
CA ALA A 19 25.29 -12.29 9.41
C ALA A 19 24.20 -12.49 10.50
N ARG A 20 23.98 -13.78 10.84
CA ARG A 20 23.45 -14.25 12.12
C ARG A 20 24.50 -14.12 13.23
N PRO A 21 24.09 -13.90 14.48
CA PRO A 21 24.72 -14.54 15.62
C PRO A 21 23.80 -15.62 16.21
N VAL A 22 24.43 -16.74 16.55
CA VAL A 22 23.90 -17.85 17.31
C VAL A 22 23.93 -17.48 18.79
N GLY A 23 22.87 -17.80 19.53
CA GLY A 23 22.93 -17.94 20.99
C GLY A 23 22.03 -17.00 21.80
N ALA A 24 20.72 -17.29 21.81
CA ALA A 24 19.86 -17.00 22.97
C ALA A 24 18.70 -18.00 22.95
N ALA A 25 18.59 -18.82 23.99
CA ALA A 25 17.50 -19.78 24.16
C ALA A 25 16.16 -19.04 24.24
N PRO A 26 15.10 -19.50 23.55
CA PRO A 26 13.83 -18.80 23.58
C PRO A 26 13.13 -19.02 24.92
N LEU A 27 12.83 -17.92 25.61
CA LEU A 27 11.76 -17.88 26.61
C LEU A 27 10.45 -18.22 25.89
N GLN A 28 9.99 -19.47 26.04
CA GLN A 28 8.67 -19.90 25.58
C GLN A 28 7.61 -19.23 26.45
N LEU A 29 7.05 -18.12 25.96
CA LEU A 29 5.74 -17.66 26.39
C LEU A 29 4.67 -18.60 25.81
N PRO A 30 3.56 -18.84 26.52
CA PRO A 30 2.49 -19.69 26.03
C PRO A 30 1.97 -19.11 24.71
N ALA A 31 2.20 -19.85 23.62
CA ALA A 31 1.60 -19.55 22.34
C ALA A 31 0.10 -19.77 22.48
N GLY A 32 -0.62 -18.70 22.83
CA GLY A 32 -2.04 -18.60 22.52
C GLY A 32 -2.15 -18.79 21.02
N SER A 33 -2.62 -19.96 20.61
CA SER A 33 -2.84 -20.33 19.21
C SER A 33 -4.04 -19.53 18.67
N SER A 34 -3.90 -18.22 18.50
CA SER A 34 -4.65 -17.55 17.45
C SER A 34 -3.94 -17.91 16.16
N SER A 35 -4.53 -18.79 15.36
CA SER A 35 -4.10 -18.94 13.97
C SER A 35 -4.02 -17.52 13.38
N PRO A 36 -2.85 -17.04 12.94
CA PRO A 36 -2.72 -15.68 12.44
C PRO A 36 -3.66 -15.51 11.24
N ASP A 37 -4.57 -14.54 11.28
CA ASP A 37 -5.48 -14.25 10.16
C ASP A 37 -4.65 -14.05 8.87
N PRO A 38 -4.71 -14.98 7.90
CA PRO A 38 -3.83 -14.94 6.72
C PRO A 38 -4.14 -13.74 5.82
N THR A 39 -5.30 -13.10 6.00
CA THR A 39 -5.70 -11.91 5.22
C THR A 39 -5.16 -10.61 5.81
N LYS A 40 -4.72 -10.61 7.08
CA LYS A 40 -4.21 -9.42 7.80
C LYS A 40 -3.13 -8.64 7.04
N PRO A 41 -2.06 -9.24 6.49
CA PRO A 41 -1.02 -8.48 5.80
C PRO A 41 -1.55 -7.77 4.54
N TYR A 42 -2.44 -8.42 3.79
CA TYR A 42 -3.07 -7.82 2.61
C TYR A 42 -3.98 -6.64 2.99
N ARG A 43 -4.80 -6.76 4.05
CA ARG A 43 -5.63 -5.65 4.55
C ARG A 43 -4.79 -4.48 5.03
N ALA A 44 -3.69 -4.74 5.72
CA ALA A 44 -2.78 -3.70 6.20
C ALA A 44 -2.20 -2.90 5.03
N LEU A 45 -1.77 -3.59 3.97
CA LEU A 45 -1.26 -2.94 2.76
C LEU A 45 -2.32 -2.09 2.06
N LEU A 46 -3.56 -2.61 1.89
CA LEU A 46 -4.66 -1.86 1.28
C LEU A 46 -5.01 -0.59 2.09
N HIS A 47 -4.98 -0.67 3.41
CA HIS A 47 -5.20 0.49 4.27
C HIS A 47 -4.10 1.54 4.10
N LEU A 48 -2.85 1.10 4.00
CA LEU A 48 -1.71 1.97 3.74
C LEU A 48 -1.84 2.66 2.37
N ASP A 49 -2.18 1.91 1.31
CA ASP A 49 -2.38 2.46 -0.04
C ASP A 49 -3.51 3.50 -0.08
N ALA A 50 -4.60 3.25 0.65
CA ALA A 50 -5.68 4.23 0.81
C ALA A 50 -5.19 5.51 1.52
N ARG A 51 -4.32 5.39 2.53
CA ARG A 51 -3.73 6.55 3.22
C ARG A 51 -2.80 7.34 2.31
N ILE A 52 -1.89 6.68 1.58
CA ILE A 52 -1.01 7.32 0.59
C ILE A 52 -1.86 8.08 -0.44
N SER A 53 -2.90 7.44 -0.96
CA SER A 53 -3.78 8.05 -1.97
C SER A 53 -4.50 9.29 -1.43
N ARG A 54 -4.92 9.29 -0.16
CA ARG A 54 -5.54 10.47 0.49
C ARG A 54 -4.54 11.61 0.63
N LEU A 55 -3.30 11.31 1.04
CA LEU A 55 -2.23 12.31 1.17
C LEU A 55 -1.87 12.91 -0.19
N ARG A 56 -1.71 12.10 -1.24
CA ARG A 56 -1.48 12.59 -2.61
C ARG A 56 -2.62 13.48 -3.13
N ARG A 57 -3.88 13.13 -2.84
CA ARG A 57 -5.02 14.01 -3.17
C ARG A 57 -5.01 15.31 -2.36
N ARG A 58 -4.57 15.28 -1.10
CA ARG A 58 -4.43 16.49 -0.30
C ARG A 58 -3.32 17.38 -0.85
N TRP A 59 -2.17 16.80 -1.19
CA TRP A 59 -1.06 17.48 -1.86
C TRP A 59 -1.54 18.21 -3.12
N ALA A 60 -2.17 17.50 -4.06
CA ALA A 60 -2.63 18.09 -5.31
C ALA A 60 -3.62 19.25 -5.10
N ARG A 61 -4.49 19.16 -4.08
CA ARG A 61 -5.40 20.26 -3.72
C ARG A 61 -4.67 21.45 -3.10
N LEU A 62 -3.61 21.21 -2.33
CA LEU A 62 -2.78 22.28 -1.76
C LEU A 62 -1.99 22.99 -2.85
N GLU A 63 -1.43 22.28 -3.81
CA GLU A 63 -0.77 22.87 -4.97
C GLU A 63 -1.72 23.80 -5.73
N ALA A 64 -2.89 23.29 -6.13
CA ALA A 64 -3.91 24.09 -6.81
C ALA A 64 -4.35 25.31 -5.98
N TYR A 65 -4.49 25.14 -4.67
CA TYR A 65 -4.86 26.24 -3.76
C TYR A 65 -3.78 27.33 -3.67
N ILE A 66 -2.50 26.94 -3.65
CA ILE A 66 -1.37 27.88 -3.62
C ILE A 66 -1.25 28.63 -4.95
N GLU A 67 -1.44 27.93 -6.07
CA GLU A 67 -1.45 28.52 -7.41
C GLU A 67 -2.56 29.57 -7.59
N ASP A 68 -3.74 29.32 -7.02
CA ASP A 68 -4.90 30.22 -7.11
C ASP A 68 -4.76 31.51 -6.27
N GLN A 69 -3.91 31.54 -5.23
CA GLN A 69 -3.81 32.67 -4.29
C GLN A 69 -2.37 33.16 -4.03
N PRO A 70 -1.63 33.61 -5.06
CA PRO A 70 -0.23 34.01 -4.93
C PRO A 70 0.00 35.31 -4.13
N SER A 71 -1.04 36.08 -3.84
CA SER A 71 -0.94 37.39 -3.19
C SER A 71 -1.06 37.36 -1.66
N GLN A 72 -1.21 36.18 -1.04
CA GLN A 72 -1.35 36.03 0.41
C GLN A 72 -0.13 35.28 1.02
N PRO A 73 0.99 35.99 1.29
CA PRO A 73 2.27 35.35 1.64
C PRO A 73 2.21 34.48 2.91
N GLY A 74 1.41 34.86 3.92
CA GLY A 74 1.23 34.05 5.12
C GLY A 74 0.55 32.71 4.86
N ARG A 75 -0.40 32.66 3.91
CA ARG A 75 -1.07 31.42 3.51
C ARG A 75 -0.20 30.55 2.61
N MET A 76 0.63 31.16 1.76
CA MET A 76 1.63 30.44 0.97
C MET A 76 2.64 29.72 1.87
N LEU A 77 3.11 30.39 2.93
CA LEU A 77 4.06 29.79 3.87
C LEU A 77 3.45 28.59 4.62
N ALA A 78 2.20 28.73 5.08
CA ALA A 78 1.48 27.63 5.72
C ALA A 78 1.22 26.46 4.76
N GLY A 79 0.81 26.74 3.51
CA GLY A 79 0.63 25.72 2.48
C GLY A 79 1.93 25.00 2.14
N ALA A 80 3.05 25.73 2.01
CA ALA A 80 4.36 25.14 1.78
C ALA A 80 4.84 24.29 2.96
N GLN A 81 4.51 24.67 4.20
CA GLN A 81 4.80 23.84 5.36
C GLN A 81 3.99 22.53 5.33
N GLU A 82 2.68 22.62 5.07
CA GLU A 82 1.84 21.42 4.99
C GLU A 82 2.29 20.48 3.87
N LEU A 83 2.72 21.01 2.72
CA LEU A 83 3.33 20.21 1.65
C LEU A 83 4.57 19.47 2.18
N ARG A 84 5.51 20.15 2.85
CA ARG A 84 6.68 19.48 3.45
C ARG A 84 6.31 18.39 4.45
N ASP A 85 5.30 18.63 5.28
CA ASP A 85 4.83 17.63 6.24
C ASP A 85 4.23 16.41 5.54
N ILE A 86 3.46 16.62 4.47
CA ILE A 86 2.92 15.54 3.64
C ILE A 86 4.04 14.76 2.94
N ASP A 87 5.09 15.43 2.49
CA ASP A 87 6.24 14.78 1.82
C ASP A 87 6.91 13.78 2.76
N GLY A 88 7.28 14.22 3.97
CA GLY A 88 7.89 13.34 4.97
C GLY A 88 6.96 12.20 5.41
N MET A 89 5.65 12.44 5.49
CA MET A 89 4.68 11.37 5.74
C MET A 89 4.61 10.37 4.58
N LEU A 90 4.67 10.85 3.33
CA LEU A 90 4.63 9.99 2.15
C LEU A 90 5.89 9.13 2.04
N GLU A 91 7.08 9.67 2.29
CA GLU A 91 8.34 8.91 2.32
C GLU A 91 8.25 7.74 3.29
N LEU A 92 7.90 8.00 4.55
CA LEU A 92 7.76 6.98 5.58
C LEU A 92 6.73 5.91 5.21
N LEU A 93 5.57 6.32 4.68
CA LEU A 93 4.52 5.37 4.28
C LEU A 93 4.96 4.53 3.09
N LEU A 94 5.69 5.09 2.12
CA LEU A 94 6.19 4.34 0.96
C LEU A 94 7.25 3.31 1.37
N GLU A 95 8.12 3.62 2.34
CA GLU A 95 9.04 2.64 2.93
C GLU A 95 8.28 1.50 3.63
N GLN A 96 7.29 1.84 4.46
CA GLN A 96 6.43 0.84 5.12
C GLN A 96 5.69 -0.03 4.09
N ARG A 97 5.21 0.57 3.00
CA ARG A 97 4.55 -0.13 1.90
C ARG A 97 5.50 -1.15 1.27
N ALA A 98 6.74 -0.75 0.96
CA ALA A 98 7.73 -1.63 0.38
C ALA A 98 8.07 -2.80 1.32
N ALA A 99 8.25 -2.53 2.62
CA ALA A 99 8.50 -3.57 3.62
C ALA A 99 7.33 -4.55 3.74
N LEU A 100 6.08 -4.07 3.74
CA LEU A 100 4.90 -4.93 3.78
C LEU A 100 4.76 -5.78 2.52
N LEU A 101 5.07 -5.22 1.35
CA LEU A 101 5.06 -5.96 0.09
C LEU A 101 6.06 -7.11 0.08
N GLU A 102 7.29 -6.87 0.54
CA GLU A 102 8.31 -7.92 0.64
C GLU A 102 7.94 -9.00 1.66
N ALA A 103 7.23 -8.62 2.73
CA ALA A 103 6.76 -9.52 3.76
C ALA A 103 5.49 -10.29 3.38
N LEU A 104 4.86 -10.02 2.22
CA LEU A 104 3.66 -10.75 1.81
C LEU A 104 3.94 -12.26 1.63
N PRO A 105 2.98 -13.13 1.97
CA PRO A 105 3.10 -14.56 1.72
C PRO A 105 3.34 -14.85 0.23
N LYS A 106 4.50 -15.46 -0.07
CA LYS A 106 4.86 -15.86 -1.45
C LYS A 106 4.28 -17.23 -1.83
N GLN A 107 3.85 -18.00 -0.84
CA GLN A 107 3.23 -19.32 -0.99
C GLN A 107 1.78 -19.21 -1.50
N GLY A 108 1.19 -20.33 -1.88
CA GLY A 108 -0.21 -20.40 -2.29
C GLY A 108 -1.16 -20.03 -1.14
N ALA A 109 -2.32 -19.46 -1.48
CA ALA A 109 -3.34 -19.11 -0.51
C ALA A 109 -3.99 -20.37 0.10
N THR A 110 -4.28 -20.32 1.39
CA THR A 110 -4.86 -21.42 2.16
C THR A 110 -6.39 -21.34 2.27
N SER A 111 -6.97 -20.18 1.95
CA SER A 111 -8.42 -19.98 1.94
C SER A 111 -8.87 -19.10 0.77
N LEU A 112 -10.18 -19.13 0.46
CA LEU A 112 -10.76 -18.29 -0.57
C LEU A 112 -10.71 -16.80 -0.19
N GLU A 113 -10.87 -16.48 1.09
CA GLU A 113 -10.72 -15.12 1.62
C GLU A 113 -9.30 -14.58 1.39
N GLU A 114 -8.29 -15.43 1.54
CA GLU A 114 -6.90 -15.08 1.27
C GLU A 114 -6.66 -14.84 -0.23
N VAL A 115 -7.24 -15.66 -1.12
CA VAL A 115 -7.21 -15.42 -2.57
C VAL A 115 -7.83 -14.06 -2.92
N ILE A 116 -9.02 -13.77 -2.38
CA ILE A 116 -9.71 -12.49 -2.61
C ILE A 116 -8.86 -11.31 -2.13
N ALA A 117 -8.26 -11.42 -0.94
CA ALA A 117 -7.39 -10.39 -0.38
C ALA A 117 -6.11 -10.18 -1.21
N ARG A 118 -5.52 -11.27 -1.71
CA ARG A 118 -4.36 -11.22 -2.61
C ARG A 118 -4.68 -10.56 -3.94
N LEU A 119 -5.83 -10.90 -4.55
CA LEU A 119 -6.28 -10.25 -5.79
C LEU A 119 -6.55 -8.75 -5.58
N ALA A 120 -7.07 -8.34 -4.42
CA ALA A 120 -7.27 -6.93 -4.10
C ALA A 120 -5.94 -6.15 -4.07
N VAL A 121 -4.88 -6.75 -3.52
CA VAL A 121 -3.54 -6.16 -3.54
C VAL A 121 -2.96 -6.15 -4.96
N ALA A 122 -3.12 -7.24 -5.71
CA ALA A 122 -2.64 -7.33 -7.09
C ALA A 122 -3.29 -6.25 -7.98
N GLU A 123 -4.58 -6.00 -7.80
CA GLU A 123 -5.33 -4.93 -8.49
C GLU A 123 -4.69 -3.54 -8.30
N GLN A 124 -4.15 -3.26 -7.11
CA GLN A 124 -3.49 -1.98 -6.78
C GLN A 124 -2.03 -1.88 -7.28
N LEU A 125 -1.37 -3.02 -7.49
CA LEU A 125 0.04 -3.05 -7.94
C LEU A 125 0.19 -2.92 -9.45
N ILE A 126 -0.84 -3.25 -10.20
CA ILE A 126 -0.84 -3.12 -11.65
C ILE A 126 -1.13 -1.66 -12.01
N TRP A 127 -0.18 -1.00 -12.68
CA TRP A 127 -0.39 0.33 -13.22
C TRP A 127 -1.45 0.30 -14.32
N THR A 128 -2.50 1.09 -14.10
CA THR A 128 -3.66 1.18 -14.99
C THR A 128 -3.30 1.68 -16.39
N ASP A 129 -2.28 2.54 -16.49
CA ASP A 129 -1.85 3.15 -17.75
C ASP A 129 -1.22 2.14 -18.71
N ASP A 130 -0.57 1.10 -18.19
CA ASP A 130 0.12 0.09 -19.01
C ASP A 130 -0.71 -1.19 -19.22
N HIS A 131 -1.60 -1.51 -18.27
CA HIS A 131 -2.20 -2.85 -18.16
C HIS A 131 -3.69 -2.85 -17.76
N LEU A 132 -4.47 -1.97 -18.38
CA LEU A 132 -5.92 -1.84 -18.12
C LEU A 132 -6.68 -3.16 -18.21
N GLN A 133 -6.40 -4.00 -19.22
CA GLN A 133 -7.08 -5.29 -19.41
C GLN A 133 -6.76 -6.26 -18.26
N ALA A 134 -5.50 -6.34 -17.84
CA ALA A 134 -5.09 -7.23 -16.74
C ALA A 134 -5.73 -6.80 -15.41
N GLN A 135 -5.77 -5.49 -15.14
CA GLN A 135 -6.45 -4.96 -13.97
C GLN A 135 -7.96 -5.28 -14.01
N ALA A 136 -8.62 -5.08 -15.15
CA ALA A 136 -10.04 -5.39 -15.33
C ALA A 136 -10.36 -6.87 -15.09
N MET A 137 -9.51 -7.77 -15.60
CA MET A 137 -9.64 -9.21 -15.37
C MET A 137 -9.51 -9.57 -13.88
N ILE A 138 -8.48 -9.05 -13.20
CA ILE A 138 -8.27 -9.30 -11.76
C ILE A 138 -9.44 -8.75 -10.93
N ALA A 139 -9.87 -7.53 -11.21
CA ALA A 139 -11.00 -6.90 -10.53
C ALA A 139 -12.31 -7.65 -10.78
N GLY A 140 -12.50 -8.20 -11.98
CA GLY A 140 -13.62 -9.09 -12.32
C GLY A 140 -13.57 -10.38 -11.52
N SER A 141 -12.47 -11.12 -11.58
CA SER A 141 -12.29 -12.37 -10.83
C SER A 141 -12.49 -12.17 -9.32
N ARG A 142 -11.98 -11.07 -8.75
CA ARG A 142 -12.19 -10.77 -7.33
C ARG A 142 -13.67 -10.58 -6.98
N ARG A 143 -14.42 -9.87 -7.83
CA ARG A 143 -15.87 -9.67 -7.65
C ARG A 143 -16.62 -10.99 -7.72
N ASP A 144 -16.31 -11.82 -8.71
CA ASP A 144 -16.97 -13.12 -8.90
C ASP A 144 -16.70 -14.06 -7.71
N LEU A 145 -15.45 -14.15 -7.25
CA LEU A 145 -15.10 -14.96 -6.08
C LEU A 145 -15.78 -14.45 -4.79
N THR A 146 -15.93 -13.14 -4.65
CA THR A 146 -16.65 -12.54 -3.51
C THR A 146 -18.13 -12.91 -3.54
N ALA A 147 -18.77 -12.87 -4.72
CA ALA A 147 -20.17 -13.28 -4.88
C ALA A 147 -20.36 -14.76 -4.55
N LEU A 148 -19.51 -15.64 -5.11
CA LEU A 148 -19.57 -17.09 -4.85
C LEU A 148 -19.34 -17.44 -3.38
N LEU A 149 -18.44 -16.73 -2.69
CA LEU A 149 -18.24 -16.91 -1.24
C LEU A 149 -19.47 -16.47 -0.44
N GLY A 150 -20.13 -15.38 -0.87
CA GLY A 150 -21.36 -14.88 -0.28
C GLY A 150 -22.52 -15.86 -0.39
N GLU A 151 -22.71 -16.48 -1.57
CA GLU A 151 -23.72 -17.51 -1.82
C GLU A 151 -23.47 -18.80 -1.01
N ARG A 152 -22.20 -19.13 -0.73
CA ARG A 152 -21.82 -20.30 0.09
C ARG A 152 -22.06 -20.12 1.58
N ARG A 153 -22.16 -18.89 2.09
CA ARG A 153 -22.37 -18.63 3.51
C ARG A 153 -23.88 -18.74 3.80
N PRO A 154 -24.35 -19.74 4.55
CA PRO A 154 -25.77 -19.86 4.87
C PRO A 154 -26.24 -18.61 5.64
N PRO A 155 -27.50 -18.17 5.47
CA PRO A 155 -28.02 -17.03 6.23
C PRO A 155 -27.92 -17.36 7.72
N ALA A 156 -27.32 -16.44 8.49
CA ALA A 156 -27.29 -16.54 9.94
C ALA A 156 -28.74 -16.61 10.44
N ARG A 157 -29.12 -17.75 11.04
CA ARG A 157 -30.39 -17.93 11.72
C ARG A 157 -30.35 -17.33 13.11
#